data_AF-A0A0A1UK12-F1
#
_entry.id   AF-A0A0A1UK12-F1
#
_cell.length_a   1.000
_cell.length_b   1.000
_cell.length_c   1.000
_cell.angle_alpha   90.00
_cell.angle_beta   90.00
_cell.angle_gamma   90.00
#
_symmetry.space_group_name_H-M   'P 1'
#
loop_
_entity.id
_entity.type
_entity.pdbx_description
1 polymer ?
#
loop_
_entity_poly.entity_id
_entity_poly.type
_entity_poly.pdbx_seq_one_letter_code
_entity_poly.pdbx_strand_id
1 'polypeptide(L)'
;MNIEGHAEEISCHIADIGNHQIVLGTSWLKIHNPEINWGKQTIKFHSSHCQGKCLDVPNILQLSSGIIIPEAYKQFQDVFLEKETAHLPPQEIKLIPGTKIKHGPIYSTGPKEEEEL
;
A
#
# COMPACT_ATOMS: atom_id res chain seq x y z
N MET A 1 -10.14 12.76 -14.22
CA MET A 1 -8.75 12.43 -14.58
C MET A 1 -8.18 11.51 -13.51
N ASN A 2 -7.39 10.50 -13.86
CA ASN A 2 -6.68 9.65 -12.90
C ASN A 2 -5.21 9.48 -13.34
N ILE A 3 -4.26 9.81 -12.47
CA ILE A 3 -2.81 9.67 -12.69
C ILE A 3 -2.19 9.01 -11.46
N GLU A 4 -1.75 7.76 -11.57
CA GLU A 4 -1.01 7.04 -10.50
C GLU A 4 -1.67 7.13 -9.09
N GLY A 5 -3.00 7.01 -9.02
CA GLY A 5 -3.75 7.07 -7.76
C GLY A 5 -4.21 8.48 -7.35
N HIS A 6 -3.85 9.51 -8.14
CA HIS A 6 -4.42 10.85 -8.08
C HIS A 6 -5.64 10.95 -8.99
N ALA A 7 -6.83 10.94 -8.42
CA ALA A 7 -8.11 11.07 -9.11
C ALA A 7 -8.79 12.39 -8.78
N GLU A 8 -9.22 13.12 -9.81
CA GLU A 8 -9.96 14.38 -9.64
C GLU A 8 -10.80 14.71 -10.88
N GLU A 9 -11.82 15.55 -10.70
CA GLU A 9 -12.55 16.16 -11.79
C GLU A 9 -11.94 17.51 -12.14
N ILE A 10 -11.65 17.74 -13.43
CA ILE A 10 -11.02 18.98 -13.91
C ILE A 10 -11.79 19.54 -15.10
N SER A 11 -11.87 20.87 -15.15
CA SER A 11 -12.41 21.60 -16.30
C SER A 11 -11.27 22.01 -17.22
N CYS A 12 -11.41 21.76 -18.52
CA CYS A 12 -10.37 22.02 -19.52
C CYS A 12 -10.92 22.81 -20.70
N HIS A 13 -10.03 23.56 -21.37
CA HIS A 13 -10.34 24.15 -22.67
C HIS A 13 -10.11 23.11 -23.77
N ILE A 14 -10.94 23.14 -24.81
CA ILE A 14 -10.84 22.25 -25.97
C ILE A 14 -9.97 22.91 -27.03
N ALA A 15 -8.93 22.20 -27.48
CA ALA A 15 -8.04 22.62 -28.55
C ALA A 15 -7.50 21.40 -29.30
N ASP A 16 -7.07 21.58 -30.55
CA ASP A 16 -6.30 20.56 -31.27
C ASP A 16 -4.88 20.51 -30.70
N ILE A 17 -4.57 19.41 -30.00
CA ILE A 17 -3.29 19.17 -29.32
C ILE A 17 -2.55 17.96 -29.91
N GLY A 18 -2.92 17.51 -31.10
CA GLY A 18 -2.31 16.37 -31.77
C GLY A 18 -2.51 15.05 -31.01
N ASN A 19 -1.42 14.32 -30.73
CA ASN A 19 -1.46 12.97 -30.17
C ASN A 19 -1.59 12.92 -28.64
N HIS A 20 -1.87 14.06 -28.00
CA HIS A 20 -2.00 14.13 -26.54
C HIS A 20 -3.47 14.14 -26.13
N GLN A 21 -3.78 13.49 -25.02
CA GLN A 21 -5.15 13.47 -24.49
C GLN A 21 -5.48 14.74 -23.69
N ILE A 22 -4.48 15.28 -22.98
CA ILE A 22 -4.61 16.47 -22.15
C ILE A 22 -3.25 17.12 -21.96
N VAL A 23 -3.23 18.45 -21.84
CA VAL A 23 -2.03 19.21 -21.46
C VAL A 23 -2.32 19.93 -20.15
N LEU A 24 -1.57 19.56 -19.11
CA LEU A 24 -1.68 20.19 -17.78
C LEU A 24 -0.71 21.37 -17.70
N GLY A 25 -1.28 22.57 -17.58
CA GLY A 25 -0.52 23.80 -17.51
C GLY A 25 0.05 24.09 -16.11
N THR A 26 0.69 25.25 -15.99
CA THR A 26 1.32 25.70 -14.73
C THR A 26 0.30 25.99 -13.62
N SER A 27 -0.92 26.36 -13.96
CA SER A 27 -2.02 26.55 -12.98
C SER A 27 -2.27 25.27 -12.19
N TRP A 28 -2.37 24.14 -12.89
CA TRP A 28 -2.55 22.83 -12.28
C TRP A 28 -1.32 22.43 -11.47
N LEU A 29 -0.11 22.56 -12.04
CA LEU A 29 1.13 22.19 -11.37
C LEU A 29 1.37 22.97 -10.06
N LYS A 30 1.00 24.25 -9.99
CA LYS A 30 1.14 25.06 -8.77
C LYS A 30 0.24 24.59 -7.63
N ILE A 31 -0.93 24.05 -7.94
CA ILE A 31 -1.90 23.57 -6.95
C ILE A 31 -1.43 22.23 -6.38
N HIS A 32 -1.06 21.30 -7.27
CA HIS A 32 -0.74 19.93 -6.87
C HIS A 32 0.71 19.77 -6.42
N ASN A 33 1.61 20.64 -6.91
CA ASN A 33 3.05 20.64 -6.65
C ASN A 33 3.67 19.23 -6.62
N PRO A 34 3.50 18.43 -7.70
CA PRO A 34 4.02 17.07 -7.72
C PRO A 34 5.54 17.05 -7.79
N GLU A 35 6.14 16.00 -7.25
CA GLU A 35 7.56 15.71 -7.48
C GLU A 35 7.68 15.00 -8.84
N ILE A 36 8.31 15.66 -9.80
CA ILE A 36 8.51 15.11 -11.15
C ILE A 36 9.97 14.68 -11.28
N ASN A 37 10.19 13.40 -11.56
CA ASN A 37 11.49 12.88 -11.94
C ASN A 37 11.53 12.70 -13.46
N TRP A 38 12.14 13.67 -14.16
CA TRP A 38 12.22 13.66 -15.62
C TRP A 38 13.07 12.51 -16.18
N GLY A 39 14.14 12.11 -15.48
CA GLY A 39 15.02 11.03 -15.92
C GLY A 39 14.38 9.64 -15.82
N LYS A 40 13.52 9.43 -14.80
CA LYS A 40 12.76 8.20 -14.61
C LYS A 40 11.35 8.24 -15.23
N GLN A 41 10.93 9.41 -15.72
CA GLN A 41 9.56 9.68 -16.18
C GLN A 41 8.48 9.33 -15.15
N THR A 42 8.73 9.60 -13.87
CA THR A 42 7.78 9.34 -12.78
C THR A 42 7.23 10.62 -12.19
N ILE A 43 5.99 10.59 -11.72
CA ILE A 43 5.36 11.69 -10.99
C ILE A 43 4.91 11.20 -9.61
N LYS A 44 5.10 11.99 -8.56
CA LYS A 44 4.66 11.63 -7.20
C LYS A 44 3.89 12.76 -6.57
N PHE A 45 2.76 12.41 -5.95
CA PHE A 45 1.88 13.35 -5.27
C PHE A 45 2.03 13.20 -3.76
N HIS A 46 2.50 14.26 -3.09
CA HIS A 46 2.71 14.27 -1.64
C HIS A 46 2.25 15.58 -0.99
N SER A 47 1.66 16.50 -1.77
CA SER A 47 1.15 17.76 -1.24
C SER A 47 -0.08 17.52 -0.37
N SER A 48 -0.25 18.36 0.65
CA SER A 48 -1.42 18.32 1.53
C SER A 48 -2.74 18.49 0.77
N HIS A 49 -2.70 19.21 -0.37
CA HIS A 49 -3.83 19.34 -1.27
C HIS A 49 -4.24 17.98 -1.85
N CYS A 50 -3.29 17.25 -2.45
CA CYS A 50 -3.56 15.94 -3.05
C CYS A 50 -4.01 14.92 -2.00
N GLN A 51 -3.38 14.88 -0.83
CA GLN A 51 -3.74 13.95 0.25
C GLN A 51 -5.19 14.08 0.72
N GLY A 52 -5.74 15.30 0.76
CA GLY A 52 -7.10 15.53 1.26
C GLY A 52 -8.21 15.50 0.20
N LYS A 53 -7.86 15.56 -1.09
CA LYS A 53 -8.87 15.79 -2.15
C LYS A 53 -8.72 14.91 -3.38
N CYS A 54 -7.52 14.46 -3.69
CA CYS A 54 -7.22 13.87 -5.00
C CYS A 54 -6.67 12.45 -4.89
N LEU A 55 -5.93 12.14 -3.83
CA LEU A 55 -5.43 10.79 -3.60
C LEU A 55 -6.57 9.95 -3.09
N ASP A 56 -6.81 8.83 -3.77
CA ASP A 56 -7.68 7.79 -3.28
C ASP A 56 -6.91 7.06 -2.18
N VAL A 57 -6.94 7.60 -0.95
CA VAL A 57 -6.35 6.92 0.20
C VAL A 57 -7.17 5.65 0.42
N PRO A 58 -6.65 4.43 0.16
CA PRO A 58 -7.26 3.27 0.76
C PRO A 58 -7.22 3.51 2.26
N ASN A 59 -8.36 3.37 2.91
CA ASN A 59 -8.62 3.64 4.33
C ASN A 59 -7.77 2.82 5.33
N ILE A 60 -6.63 2.26 4.88
CA ILE A 60 -5.87 1.20 5.54
C ILE A 60 -4.40 1.56 5.74
N LEU A 61 -3.79 2.49 5.00
CA LEU A 61 -2.34 2.70 5.09
C LEU A 61 -1.93 4.17 5.23
N GLN A 62 -2.30 4.77 6.37
CA GLN A 62 -1.54 5.90 6.94
C GLN A 62 -0.54 5.36 7.97
N LEU A 63 0.43 4.57 7.51
CA LEU A 63 1.59 4.17 8.31
C LEU A 63 2.66 5.27 8.30
N SER A 64 2.31 6.38 8.94
CA SER A 64 3.28 7.26 9.59
C SER A 64 2.55 7.96 10.75
N SER A 65 2.83 7.46 11.96
CA SER A 65 2.44 8.07 13.25
C SER A 65 0.95 8.12 13.62
N GLY A 66 0.06 7.38 12.96
CA GLY A 66 -1.35 7.36 13.32
C GLY A 66 -2.13 6.20 12.69
N ILE A 67 -1.98 5.00 13.25
CA ILE A 67 -2.83 3.86 12.87
C ILE A 67 -4.28 4.21 13.25
N ILE A 68 -5.16 4.41 12.27
CA ILE A 68 -6.61 4.47 12.51
C ILE A 68 -7.12 3.04 12.51
N ILE A 69 -7.22 2.47 13.69
CA ILE A 69 -7.84 1.16 13.89
C ILE A 69 -9.35 1.34 13.80
N PRO A 70 -10.07 0.60 12.93
CA PRO A 70 -11.53 0.67 12.91
C PRO A 70 -12.09 0.32 14.30
N GLU A 71 -13.19 0.96 14.69
CA GLU A 71 -13.67 0.92 16.09
C GLU A 71 -13.84 -0.50 16.64
N ALA A 72 -14.30 -1.45 15.83
CA ALA A 72 -14.45 -2.86 16.20
C ALA A 72 -13.12 -3.54 16.62
N TYR A 73 -11.99 -3.07 16.08
CA TYR A 73 -10.67 -3.64 16.28
C TYR A 73 -9.79 -2.85 17.25
N LYS A 74 -10.28 -1.69 17.71
CA LYS A 74 -9.53 -0.79 18.60
C LYS A 74 -9.18 -1.45 19.93
N GLN A 75 -10.00 -2.38 20.38
CA GLN A 75 -9.75 -3.21 21.57
C GLN A 75 -8.52 -4.13 21.44
N PHE A 76 -8.04 -4.38 20.22
CA PHE A 76 -6.87 -5.23 19.93
C PHE A 76 -5.64 -4.40 19.53
N GLN A 77 -5.62 -3.11 19.84
CA GLN A 77 -4.51 -2.21 19.48
C GLN A 77 -3.16 -2.71 20.01
N ASP A 78 -3.18 -3.36 21.17
CA ASP A 78 -2.05 -3.99 21.84
C ASP A 78 -1.49 -5.21 21.09
N VAL A 79 -2.33 -5.96 20.36
CA VAL A 79 -1.89 -7.10 19.52
C VAL A 79 -0.96 -6.66 18.39
N PHE A 80 -1.14 -5.42 17.89
CA PHE A 80 -0.33 -4.87 16.80
C PHE A 80 0.89 -4.09 17.29
N LEU A 81 1.05 -3.90 18.61
CA LEU A 81 2.26 -3.35 19.18
C LEU A 81 3.30 -4.47 19.26
N GLU A 82 4.51 -4.18 18.79
CA GLU A 82 5.66 -5.09 18.87
C GLU A 82 6.18 -5.14 20.33
N LYS A 83 5.33 -5.62 21.24
CA LYS A 83 5.62 -5.81 22.65
C LYS A 83 5.18 -7.22 23.01
N GLU A 84 6.18 -8.09 23.11
CA GLU A 84 6.11 -9.45 23.65
C GLU A 84 5.62 -10.57 22.73
N THR A 85 6.17 -10.67 21.51
CA THR A 85 6.21 -11.93 20.74
C THR A 85 7.49 -12.75 20.97
N ALA A 86 8.39 -12.29 21.84
CA ALA A 86 9.67 -12.97 22.13
C ALA A 86 9.50 -14.29 22.90
N HIS A 87 8.35 -14.51 23.53
CA HIS A 87 8.08 -15.73 24.30
C HIS A 87 7.06 -16.60 23.58
N LEU A 88 7.54 -17.34 22.58
CA LEU A 88 6.85 -18.57 22.19
C LEU A 88 6.74 -19.45 23.44
N PRO A 89 5.56 -20.02 23.77
CA PRO A 89 5.49 -21.02 24.81
C PRO A 89 6.50 -22.13 24.45
N PRO A 90 7.31 -22.64 25.41
CA PRO A 90 8.23 -23.73 25.13
C PRO A 90 7.41 -24.98 24.80
N GLN A 91 7.04 -25.12 23.53
CA GLN A 91 6.37 -26.29 23.00
C GLN A 91 7.41 -27.05 22.18
N GLU A 92 8.10 -27.99 22.82
CA GLU A 92 8.59 -29.14 22.11
C GLU A 92 7.37 -29.86 21.53
N ILE A 93 7.11 -29.66 20.23
CA ILE A 93 6.13 -30.46 19.50
C ILE A 93 6.70 -31.88 19.48
N LYS A 94 6.38 -32.68 20.50
CA LYS A 94 6.78 -34.08 20.58
C LYS A 94 6.07 -34.85 19.48
N LEU A 95 6.76 -35.00 18.34
CA LEU A 95 6.33 -35.89 17.29
C LEU A 95 6.32 -37.30 17.86
N ILE A 96 5.15 -37.94 17.84
CA ILE A 96 5.00 -39.32 18.28
C ILE A 96 5.73 -40.19 17.23
N PRO A 97 6.70 -41.04 17.61
CA PRO A 97 7.40 -41.88 16.65
C PRO A 97 6.38 -42.80 15.95
N GLY A 98 6.27 -42.70 14.62
CA GLY A 98 5.40 -43.56 13.81
C GLY A 98 4.06 -42.97 13.40
N THR A 99 3.73 -41.72 13.74
CA THR A 99 2.53 -41.07 13.19
C THR A 99 2.69 -40.84 11.67
N LYS A 100 1.83 -41.48 10.87
CA LYS A 100 1.72 -41.18 9.43
C LYS A 100 1.09 -39.81 9.24
N ILE A 101 1.89 -38.82 8.85
CA ILE A 101 1.42 -37.49 8.49
C ILE A 101 0.48 -37.66 7.28
N LYS A 102 -0.76 -37.17 7.39
CA LYS A 102 -1.68 -37.12 6.25
C LYS A 102 -1.11 -36.13 5.22
N HIS A 103 -0.55 -36.65 4.13
CA HIS A 103 -0.11 -35.80 3.02
C HIS A 103 -1.35 -35.24 2.32
N GLY A 104 -1.64 -33.95 2.56
CA GLY A 104 -2.50 -33.17 1.67
C GLY A 104 -1.74 -32.78 0.39
N PRO A 105 -2.41 -32.19 -0.61
CA PRO A 105 -1.71 -31.61 -1.76
C PRO A 105 -0.69 -30.60 -1.26
N ILE A 106 0.60 -30.87 -1.46
CA ILE A 106 1.65 -29.92 -1.15
C ILE A 106 1.57 -28.86 -2.25
N TYR A 107 0.97 -27.72 -1.93
CA TYR A 107 1.01 -26.57 -2.82
C TYR A 107 2.48 -26.16 -3.00
N SER A 108 2.88 -25.82 -4.23
CA SER A 108 4.22 -25.31 -4.48
C SER A 108 4.45 -24.09 -3.61
N THR A 109 5.39 -24.20 -2.68
CA THR A 109 5.84 -23.08 -1.86
C THR A 109 6.32 -21.98 -2.80
N GLY A 110 5.97 -20.73 -2.50
CA GLY A 110 6.46 -19.60 -3.28
C GLY A 110 7.99 -19.50 -3.13
N PRO A 111 8.68 -18.83 -4.06
CA PRO A 111 10.15 -18.79 -4.09
C PRO A 111 10.81 -18.28 -2.78
N LYS A 112 10.06 -17.55 -1.94
CA LYS A 112 10.52 -17.09 -0.63
C LYS A 112 10.65 -18.18 0.45
N GLU A 113 9.89 -19.26 0.35
CA GLU A 113 9.95 -20.35 1.34
C GLU A 113 11.08 -21.34 1.05
N GLU A 114 11.59 -21.40 -0.18
CA GLU A 114 12.68 -22.29 -0.59
C GLU A 114 14.06 -21.74 -0.19
N GLU A 115 14.18 -20.43 -0.01
CA GLU A 115 15.42 -19.76 0.42
C GLU A 115 15.70 -19.92 1.93
N GLU A 116 14.67 -20.27 2.72
CA GLU A 116 14.73 -20.38 4.18
C GLU A 116 14.85 -21.85 4.67
N LEU A 117 15.05 -22.81 3.77
CA LEU A 117 15.19 -24.26 4.05
C LEU A 117 16.63 -24.78 3.99
#